data_AF-X0X7E1-F1
#
_entry.id   AF-X0X7E1-F1
#
_cell.length_a   1.000
_cell.length_b   1.000
_cell.length_c   1.000
_cell.angle_alpha   90.00
_cell.angle_beta   90.00
_cell.angle_gamma   90.00
#
_symmetry.space_group_name_H-M   'P 1'
#
loop_
_entity.id
_entity.type
_entity.pdbx_description
1 polymer ?
#
loop_
_entity_poly.entity_id
_entity_poly.type
_entity_poly.pdbx_seq_one_letter_code
_entity_poly.pdbx_strand_id
1 'polypeptide(L)'
;FAITAGGQPVTAEVWLGYPEGEQRYQAATGEVPAFSSLRYAIFQLAAEQAQELKVWAHKITSEGDSEGLPALLEVHCGDETTRFNLKLSGGQALLPLTSEPCRLEITLPGASAP
;
A
#
# COMPACT_ATOMS: atom_id res chain seq x y z
N PHE A 1 -7.08 0.32 -4.85
CA PHE A 1 -5.90 1.14 -4.54
C PHE A 1 -5.92 2.41 -5.36
N ALA A 2 -5.28 3.47 -4.85
CA ALA A 2 -5.09 4.74 -5.54
C ALA A 2 -3.72 5.31 -5.15
N ILE A 3 -3.01 5.90 -6.11
CA ILE A 3 -1.65 6.41 -5.99
C ILE A 3 -1.67 7.85 -6.48
N THR A 4 -1.25 8.77 -5.62
CA THR A 4 -1.28 10.21 -5.91
C THR A 4 0.01 10.87 -5.45
N ALA A 5 0.58 11.75 -6.27
CA ALA A 5 1.68 12.63 -5.89
C ALA A 5 1.34 14.07 -6.28
N GLY A 6 1.63 15.04 -5.40
CA GLY A 6 1.27 16.44 -5.64
C GLY A 6 -0.22 16.68 -5.92
N GLY A 7 -1.10 15.82 -5.42
CA GLY A 7 -2.55 15.87 -5.67
C GLY A 7 -2.99 15.36 -7.06
N GLN A 8 -2.08 14.80 -7.86
CA GLN A 8 -2.37 14.19 -9.15
C GLN A 8 -2.22 12.67 -9.08
N PRO A 9 -3.08 11.88 -9.76
CA PRO A 9 -2.88 10.44 -9.89
C PRO A 9 -1.56 10.13 -10.61
N VAL A 10 -0.78 9.20 -10.06
CA VAL A 10 0.50 8.77 -10.65
C VAL A 10 0.49 7.28 -10.93
N THR A 11 0.85 6.90 -12.15
CA THR A 11 0.97 5.51 -12.57
C THR A 11 2.21 4.87 -11.95
N ALA A 12 2.01 3.75 -11.25
CA ALA A 12 3.09 2.95 -10.70
C ALA A 12 2.91 1.47 -11.08
N GLU A 13 3.97 0.69 -10.97
CA GLU A 13 3.87 -0.77 -11.07
C GLU A 13 3.33 -1.32 -9.76
N VAL A 14 2.28 -2.14 -9.85
CA VAL A 14 1.56 -2.70 -8.71
C VAL A 14 1.45 -4.20 -8.86
N TRP A 15 1.84 -4.94 -7.83
CA TRP A 15 1.66 -6.39 -7.76
C TRP A 15 0.73 -6.74 -6.61
N LEU A 16 -0.32 -7.50 -6.90
CA LEU A 16 -1.26 -8.01 -5.92
C LEU A 16 -1.05 -9.52 -5.79
N GLY A 17 -0.63 -9.97 -4.61
CA GLY A 17 -0.35 -11.36 -4.31
C GLY A 17 -1.53 -12.05 -3.65
N TYR A 18 -2.01 -13.12 -4.27
CA TYR A 18 -3.09 -13.98 -3.78
C TYR A 18 -2.58 -15.43 -3.61
N PRO A 19 -3.30 -16.30 -2.88
CA PRO A 19 -2.97 -17.72 -2.81
C PRO A 19 -2.88 -18.39 -4.18
N GLU A 20 -3.70 -17.97 -5.13
CA GLU A 20 -3.81 -18.54 -6.46
C GLU A 20 -2.74 -18.01 -7.43
N GLY A 21 -2.05 -16.93 -7.08
CA GLY A 21 -1.00 -16.32 -7.88
C GLY A 21 -0.90 -14.80 -7.75
N GLU A 22 -0.03 -14.20 -8.54
CA GLU A 22 0.17 -12.75 -8.59
C GLU A 22 -0.58 -12.12 -9.77
N GLN A 23 -1.17 -10.95 -9.52
CA GLN A 23 -1.71 -10.07 -10.56
C GLN A 23 -0.84 -8.81 -10.65
N ARG A 24 -0.42 -8.44 -11.85
CA ARG A 24 0.43 -7.27 -12.09
C ARG A 24 -0.32 -6.21 -12.87
N TYR A 25 -0.15 -4.96 -12.45
CA TYR A 25 -0.80 -3.80 -13.02
C TYR A 25 0.23 -2.68 -13.19
N GLN A 26 -0.05 -1.79 -14.15
CA GLN A 26 0.61 -0.50 -14.27
C GLN A 26 -0.47 0.57 -14.33
N ALA A 27 -0.82 1.13 -13.19
CA ALA A 27 -1.96 2.03 -13.05
C ALA A 27 -1.81 2.98 -11.85
N ALA A 28 -2.45 4.14 -11.92
CA ALA A 28 -2.58 5.05 -10.78
C ALA A 28 -3.70 4.63 -9.81
N THR A 29 -4.71 3.94 -10.34
CA THR A 29 -5.86 3.45 -9.58
C THR A 29 -6.24 2.07 -10.09
N GLY A 30 -6.70 1.21 -9.21
CA GLY A 30 -7.21 -0.10 -9.58
C GLY A 30 -8.04 -0.70 -8.47
N GLU A 31 -8.96 -1.58 -8.84
CA GLU A 31 -9.66 -2.40 -7.87
C GLU A 31 -8.73 -3.48 -7.34
N VAL A 32 -8.99 -3.94 -6.11
CA VAL A 32 -8.35 -5.13 -5.53
C VAL A 32 -9.43 -6.21 -5.50
N PRO A 33 -9.49 -7.09 -6.52
CA PRO A 33 -10.46 -8.17 -6.53
C PRO A 33 -10.27 -9.08 -5.31
N ALA A 34 -11.37 -9.66 -4.81
CA ALA A 34 -11.31 -10.63 -3.71
C ALA A 34 -10.40 -10.19 -2.54
N PHE A 35 -10.52 -8.93 -2.09
CA PHE A 35 -9.65 -8.35 -1.06
C PHE A 35 -9.42 -9.26 0.17
N SER A 36 -10.42 -10.05 0.56
CA SER A 36 -10.32 -11.02 1.66
C SER A 36 -9.24 -12.09 1.48
N SER A 37 -8.86 -12.45 0.24
CA SER A 37 -7.78 -13.39 -0.05
C SER A 37 -6.45 -12.72 -0.34
N LEU A 38 -6.39 -11.39 -0.46
CA LEU A 38 -5.14 -10.67 -0.71
C LEU A 38 -4.14 -10.93 0.42
N ARG A 39 -2.94 -11.37 0.07
CA ARG A 39 -1.84 -11.64 1.01
C ARG A 39 -0.91 -10.45 1.12
N TYR A 40 -0.52 -9.89 -0.03
CA TYR A 40 0.33 -8.71 -0.09
C TYR A 40 -0.02 -7.84 -1.28
N ALA A 41 0.32 -6.55 -1.17
CA ALA A 41 0.35 -5.63 -2.29
C ALA A 41 1.71 -4.93 -2.33
N ILE A 42 2.34 -4.92 -3.49
CA ILE A 42 3.63 -4.27 -3.72
C ILE A 42 3.42 -3.10 -4.68
N PHE A 43 4.01 -1.95 -4.34
CA PHE A 43 3.98 -0.75 -5.16
C PHE A 43 5.42 -0.31 -5.43
N GLN A 44 5.77 -0.17 -6.70
CA GLN A 44 7.03 0.46 -7.10
C GLN A 44 6.76 1.93 -7.41
N LEU A 45 7.24 2.81 -6.54
CA LEU A 45 7.20 4.25 -6.74
C LEU A 45 8.51 4.69 -7.40
N ALA A 46 8.39 5.49 -8.45
CA ALA A 46 9.54 6.15 -9.04
C ALA A 46 10.18 7.11 -8.02
N ALA A 47 11.43 7.48 -8.26
CA ALA A 47 12.06 8.59 -7.57
C ALA A 47 11.22 9.85 -7.82
N GLU A 48 10.44 10.25 -6.82
CA GLU A 48 9.53 11.39 -6.87
C GLU A 48 10.14 12.57 -6.10
N GLN A 49 9.75 13.80 -6.45
CA GLN A 49 10.10 14.99 -5.66
C GLN A 49 9.24 15.13 -4.38
N ALA A 50 8.42 14.13 -4.08
CA ALA A 50 7.62 14.09 -2.87
C ALA A 50 8.56 13.97 -1.65
N GLN A 51 8.36 14.85 -0.67
CA GLN A 51 9.15 14.84 0.57
C GLN A 51 8.63 13.83 1.58
N GLU A 52 7.37 13.41 1.44
CA GLU A 52 6.70 12.53 2.38
C GLU A 52 5.84 11.51 1.63
N LEU A 53 5.81 10.30 2.17
CA LEU A 53 4.92 9.23 1.75
C LEU A 53 3.89 9.01 2.85
N LYS A 54 2.61 9.13 2.46
CA LYS A 54 1.49 8.67 3.28
C LYS A 54 0.96 7.36 2.73
N VAL A 55 0.90 6.35 3.57
CA VAL A 55 0.21 5.07 3.27
C VAL A 55 -1.02 4.98 4.14
N TRP A 56 -2.16 4.64 3.54
CA TRP A 56 -3.40 4.39 4.27
C TRP A 56 -4.07 3.11 3.78
N ALA A 57 -4.03 2.08 4.61
CA ALA A 57 -4.83 0.88 4.44
C ALA A 57 -6.16 1.08 5.16
N HIS A 58 -7.26 1.18 4.41
CA HIS A 58 -8.60 1.34 4.98
C HIS A 58 -9.66 0.61 4.15
N LYS A 59 -10.78 0.30 4.79
CA LYS A 59 -12.04 -0.06 4.12
C LYS A 59 -13.04 1.06 4.32
N ILE A 60 -13.95 1.22 3.36
CA ILE A 60 -15.08 2.13 3.48
C ILE A 60 -16.26 1.31 4.02
N THR A 61 -16.88 1.74 5.12
CA THR A 61 -18.07 1.10 5.69
C THR A 61 -19.30 1.38 4.83
N SER A 62 -20.40 0.67 5.06
CA SER A 62 -21.68 0.97 4.42
C SER A 62 -22.20 2.38 4.72
N GLU A 63 -21.75 2.98 5.81
CA GLU A 63 -22.10 4.34 6.24
C GLU A 63 -21.19 5.40 5.61
N GLY A 64 -20.15 4.99 4.88
CA GLY A 64 -19.19 5.87 4.21
C GLY A 64 -17.96 6.22 5.02
N ASP A 65 -17.84 5.68 6.24
CA ASP A 65 -16.69 5.93 7.11
C ASP A 65 -15.48 5.12 6.66
N SER A 66 -14.28 5.66 6.93
CA SER A 66 -13.03 4.97 6.67
C SER A 66 -12.51 4.28 7.93
N GLU A 67 -12.52 2.95 7.93
CA GLU A 67 -11.95 2.14 8.99
C GLU A 67 -10.56 1.64 8.61
N GLY A 68 -9.57 1.94 9.44
CA GLY A 68 -8.19 1.49 9.25
C GLY A 68 -8.07 -0.03 9.27
N LEU A 69 -7.30 -0.58 8.33
CA LEU A 69 -7.04 -2.00 8.23
C LEU A 69 -5.70 -2.37 8.89
N PRO A 70 -5.64 -3.49 9.62
CA PRO A 70 -4.38 -4.00 10.11
C PRO A 70 -3.56 -4.51 8.92
N ALA A 71 -2.31 -4.09 8.82
CA ALA A 71 -1.32 -4.62 7.88
C ALA A 71 0.09 -4.32 8.40
N LEU A 72 1.06 -5.06 7.90
CA LEU A 72 2.47 -4.73 8.03
C LEU A 72 2.91 -4.02 6.75
N LEU A 73 3.45 -2.81 6.88
CA LEU A 73 4.04 -2.07 5.78
C LEU A 73 5.56 -2.13 5.92
N GLU A 74 6.23 -2.56 4.86
CA GLU A 74 7.67 -2.42 4.68
C GLU A 74 7.91 -1.41 3.54
N VAL A 75 8.79 -0.44 3.77
CA VAL A 75 9.19 0.53 2.76
C VAL A 75 10.69 0.40 2.57
N HIS A 76 11.08 0.12 1.33
CA HIS A 76 12.47 0.04 0.90
C HIS A 76 12.75 1.22 -0.04
N CYS A 77 13.60 2.15 0.36
CA CYS A 77 14.02 3.28 -0.46
C CYS A 77 15.56 3.30 -0.48
N GLY A 78 16.16 3.10 -1.66
CA GLY A 78 17.61 2.90 -1.75
C GLY A 78 18.07 1.74 -0.86
N ASP A 79 19.01 2.02 0.06
CA ASP A 79 19.53 1.06 1.03
C ASP A 79 18.76 1.04 2.38
N GLU A 80 17.78 1.94 2.55
CA GLU A 80 17.00 2.04 3.78
C GLU A 80 15.76 1.15 3.72
N THR A 81 15.51 0.41 4.81
CA THR A 81 14.28 -0.37 5.01
C THR A 81 13.63 0.04 6.31
N THR A 82 12.39 0.52 6.22
CA THR A 82 11.58 0.91 7.38
C THR A 82 10.31 0.06 7.47
N ARG A 83 9.92 -0.31 8.69
CA ARG A 83 8.75 -1.17 8.94
C ARG A 83 7.72 -0.47 9.82
N PHE A 84 6.45 -0.57 9.45
CA PHE A 84 5.33 0.00 10.20
C PHE A 84 4.24 -1.05 10.42
N ASN A 85 3.76 -1.17 11.65
CA ASN A 85 2.58 -1.97 11.95
C ASN A 85 1.33 -1.07 11.91
N LEU A 86 0.58 -1.13 10.81
CA LEU A 86 -0.57 -0.28 10.57
C LEU A 86 -1.72 -0.54 11.55
N LYS A 87 -1.75 -1.70 12.22
CA LYS A 87 -2.73 -1.98 13.29
C LYS A 87 -2.57 -1.00 14.46
N LEU A 88 -1.34 -0.57 14.75
CA LEU A 88 -1.03 0.31 15.88
C LEU A 88 -1.29 1.79 15.57
N SER A 89 -1.53 2.14 14.31
CA SER A 89 -1.63 3.51 13.81
C SER A 89 -2.93 3.76 13.01
N GLY A 90 -3.99 2.99 13.27
CA GLY A 90 -5.29 3.18 12.62
C GLY A 90 -5.24 3.01 11.10
N GLY A 91 -4.40 2.11 10.60
CA GLY A 91 -4.24 1.83 9.18
C GLY A 91 -3.27 2.76 8.45
N GLN A 92 -2.61 3.69 9.15
CA GLN A 92 -1.85 4.77 8.52
C GLN A 92 -0.36 4.76 8.85
N ALA A 93 0.48 5.13 7.89
CA ALA A 93 1.88 5.45 8.11
C ALA A 93 2.24 6.73 7.35
N LEU A 94 3.10 7.54 7.95
CA LEU A 94 3.69 8.72 7.35
C LEU A 94 5.21 8.63 7.56
N LEU A 95 5.97 8.79 6.49
CA LEU A 95 7.41 8.77 6.54
C LEU A 95 8.01 9.76 5.55
N PRO A 96 9.19 10.31 5.85
CA PRO A 96 9.94 11.08 4.86
C PRO A 96 10.34 10.17 3.69
N LEU A 97 10.28 10.71 2.47
CA LEU A 97 10.84 10.08 1.28
C LEU A 97 12.19 10.71 0.94
N THR A 98 13.10 9.88 0.48
CA THR A 98 14.30 10.32 -0.22
C THR A 98 13.99 10.44 -1.71
N SER A 99 14.84 11.12 -2.49
CA SER A 99 14.69 11.21 -3.95
C SER A 99 15.10 9.92 -4.68
N GLU A 100 14.94 8.77 -4.04
CA GLU A 100 15.27 7.44 -4.56
C GLU A 100 13.99 6.68 -4.89
N PRO A 101 14.04 5.73 -5.84
CA PRO A 101 12.91 4.84 -6.08
C PRO A 101 12.61 4.02 -4.82
N CYS A 102 11.32 3.86 -4.52
CA CYS A 102 10.88 3.15 -3.33
C CYS A 102 9.99 1.97 -3.70
N ARG A 103 10.21 0.85 -3.03
CA ARG A 103 9.34 -0.32 -3.05
C ARG A 103 8.58 -0.41 -1.73
N LEU A 104 7.26 -0.33 -1.81
CA LEU A 104 6.39 -0.54 -0.67
C LEU A 104 5.83 -1.95 -0.74
N GLU A 105 5.88 -2.68 0.36
CA GLU A 105 5.24 -3.97 0.52
C GLU A 105 4.25 -3.91 1.68
N ILE A 106 2.97 -4.12 1.38
CA ILE A 106 1.90 -4.15 2.35
C ILE A 106 1.46 -5.60 2.50
N THR A 107 1.81 -6.20 3.63
CA THR A 107 1.39 -7.56 3.98
C THR A 107 0.16 -7.50 4.86
N LEU A 108 -0.93 -8.07 4.38
CA LEU A 108 -2.16 -8.15 5.16
C LEU A 108 -2.06 -9.37 6.09
N PRO A 109 -2.57 -9.27 7.34
CA PRO A 109 -2.81 -10.45 8.13
C PRO A 109 -3.81 -11.26 7.33
N GLY A 110 -3.33 -12.35 6.74
CA GLY A 110 -4.17 -13.21 5.93
C GLY A 110 -5.46 -13.48 6.67
N ALA A 111 -6.61 -13.43 5.98
CA ALA A 111 -7.90 -13.71 6.57
C ALA A 111 -7.75 -14.91 7.50
N SER A 112 -7.71 -14.63 8.80
CA SER A 112 -7.67 -15.67 9.80
C SER A 112 -9.02 -16.34 9.61
N ALA A 113 -8.99 -17.64 9.33
CA ALA A 113 -10.18 -18.47 9.17
C ALA A 113 -11.21 -18.18 10.28
N PRO A 114 -12.52 -18.39 10.00
CA PRO A 114 -13.62 -18.13 10.94
C PRO A 114 -13.45 -18.78 12.31
#